data_AF-A0A2G6HCZ7-F1
#
_entry.id   AF-A0A2G6HCZ7-F1
#
_cell.length_a   1.000
_cell.length_b   1.000
_cell.length_c   1.000
_cell.angle_alpha   90.00
_cell.angle_beta   90.00
_cell.angle_gamma   90.00
#
_symmetry.space_group_name_H-M   'P 1'
#
loop_
_entity.id
_entity.type
_entity.pdbx_description
1 polymer ?
#
loop_
_entity_poly.entity_id
_entity_poly.type
_entity_poly.pdbx_seq_one_letter_code
_entity_poly.pdbx_strand_id
1 'polypeptide(L)'
;MNDIIGGQSANGNGLHRSSLECSEALLRVFEFLDGEMTEVDEDAVRAHLDACAECLRKFDLDQMVKFVVKRSCEPVAAPSHLRTTIVQRLTVMRMELDD
;
A
#
# COMPACT_ATOMS: atom_id res chain seq x y z
N MET A 1 27.99 -29.18 13.74
CA MET A 1 26.79 -30.01 13.96
C MET A 1 25.67 -29.14 14.49
N ASN A 2 25.03 -28.38 13.60
CA ASN A 2 23.57 -28.33 13.47
C ASN A 2 23.28 -27.49 12.22
N ASP A 3 23.39 -28.14 11.06
CA ASP A 3 23.09 -27.54 9.77
C ASP A 3 21.57 -27.38 9.62
N ILE A 4 21.16 -26.12 9.51
CA ILE A 4 20.21 -25.60 8.53
C ILE A 4 19.05 -26.55 8.23
N ILE A 5 17.91 -26.31 8.89
CA ILE A 5 16.61 -26.83 8.51
C ILE A 5 16.35 -26.38 7.06
N GLY A 6 16.59 -27.31 6.14
CA GLY A 6 15.95 -27.33 4.83
C GLY A 6 14.45 -27.42 5.05
N GLY A 7 13.74 -26.46 4.48
CA GLY A 7 12.29 -26.36 4.61
C GLY A 7 11.74 -25.30 3.68
N GLN A 8 12.07 -25.37 2.39
CA GLN A 8 11.28 -24.73 1.35
C GLN A 8 9.91 -25.41 1.34
N SER A 9 9.00 -24.93 2.20
CA SER A 9 7.61 -25.34 2.19
C SER A 9 6.90 -24.53 1.12
N ALA A 10 7.00 -25.01 -0.10
CA ALA A 10 6.07 -24.68 -1.17
C ALA A 10 4.68 -25.20 -0.78
N ASN A 11 3.83 -24.34 -0.23
CA ASN A 11 2.43 -24.65 0.00
C ASN A 11 1.58 -23.42 -0.30
N GLY A 12 1.01 -23.41 -1.51
CA GLY A 12 0.11 -22.36 -2.00
C GLY A 12 -0.38 -22.72 -3.41
N ASN A 13 -1.32 -23.66 -3.48
CA ASN A 13 -1.95 -24.12 -4.70
C ASN A 13 -2.75 -22.98 -5.37
N GLY A 14 -2.35 -22.52 -6.56
CA GLY A 14 -3.12 -21.54 -7.33
C GLY A 14 -2.42 -21.15 -8.63
N LEU A 15 -3.01 -21.51 -9.77
CA LEU A 15 -2.60 -21.09 -11.11
C LEU A 15 -2.77 -19.56 -11.21
N HIS A 16 -1.73 -18.80 -10.89
CA HIS A 16 -1.77 -17.34 -10.87
C HIS A 16 -1.62 -16.75 -12.28
N ARG A 17 -2.60 -15.96 -12.72
CA ARG A 17 -2.66 -15.39 -14.10
C ARG A 17 -1.97 -14.02 -14.22
N SER A 18 -1.26 -13.56 -13.20
CA SER A 18 -0.55 -12.28 -13.15
C SER A 18 0.96 -12.49 -13.06
N SER A 19 1.76 -11.55 -13.58
CA SER A 19 3.24 -11.63 -13.50
C SER A 19 3.79 -11.61 -12.08
N LEU A 20 2.99 -11.16 -11.10
CA LEU A 20 3.35 -11.17 -9.67
C LEU A 20 2.88 -12.45 -8.97
N GLU A 21 3.76 -12.97 -8.13
CA GLU A 21 3.49 -14.09 -7.21
C GLU A 21 2.71 -13.63 -5.97
N CYS A 22 1.91 -14.52 -5.36
CA CYS A 22 1.09 -14.20 -4.18
C CYS A 22 1.91 -13.65 -3.02
N SER A 23 3.10 -14.22 -2.79
CA SER A 23 3.97 -13.77 -1.70
C SER A 23 4.48 -12.35 -1.92
N GLU A 24 4.73 -11.98 -3.18
CA GLU A 24 5.22 -10.66 -3.54
C GLU A 24 4.09 -9.63 -3.47
N ALA A 25 2.92 -9.95 -4.03
CA ALA A 25 1.74 -9.10 -3.94
C ALA A 25 1.35 -8.80 -2.48
N LEU A 26 1.42 -9.80 -1.59
CA LEU A 26 1.14 -9.62 -0.16
C LEU A 26 2.24 -8.82 0.57
N LEU A 27 3.50 -8.92 0.15
CA LEU A 27 4.57 -8.11 0.74
C LEU A 27 4.38 -6.63 0.40
N ARG A 28 3.95 -6.35 -0.83
CA ARG A 28 3.74 -4.98 -1.34
C ARG A 28 2.36 -4.40 -1.03
N VAL A 29 1.46 -5.20 -0.44
CA VAL A 29 0.07 -4.79 -0.18
C VAL A 29 -0.02 -3.56 0.74
N PHE A 30 0.92 -3.41 1.68
CA PHE A 30 0.95 -2.26 2.59
C PHE A 30 1.33 -0.97 1.86
N GLU A 31 2.34 -1.01 1.00
CA GLU A 31 2.73 0.13 0.17
C GLU A 31 1.59 0.53 -0.78
N PHE A 32 0.88 -0.46 -1.33
CA PHE A 32 -0.31 -0.25 -2.15
C PHE A 32 -1.45 0.43 -1.35
N LEU A 33 -1.68 -0.02 -0.10
CA LEU A 33 -2.67 0.58 0.80
C LEU A 33 -2.33 2.01 1.19
N ASP A 34 -1.05 2.33 1.35
CA ASP A 34 -0.54 3.65 1.72
C ASP A 34 -0.36 4.59 0.52
N GLY A 35 -0.40 4.07 -0.72
CA GLY A 35 -0.20 4.83 -1.94
C GLY A 35 1.27 5.21 -2.17
N GLU A 36 2.20 4.39 -1.67
CA GLU A 36 3.66 4.64 -1.69
C GLU A 36 4.37 3.92 -2.85
N MET A 37 3.63 3.47 -3.86
CA MET A 37 4.16 2.70 -4.99
C MET A 37 4.28 3.54 -6.27
N THR A 38 5.11 3.08 -7.20
CA THR A 38 5.11 3.63 -8.57
C THR A 38 3.86 3.17 -9.32
N GLU A 39 3.42 3.92 -10.34
CA GLU A 39 2.23 3.56 -11.14
C GLU A 39 2.34 2.15 -11.74
N VAL A 40 3.56 1.77 -12.18
CA VAL A 40 3.84 0.45 -12.76
C VAL A 40 3.66 -0.68 -11.73
N ASP A 41 4.18 -0.49 -10.53
CA ASP A 41 4.06 -1.49 -9.47
C ASP A 41 2.63 -1.58 -8.93
N GLU A 42 1.92 -0.44 -8.86
CA GLU A 42 0.54 -0.34 -8.44
C GLU A 42 -0.40 -1.13 -9.36
N ASP A 43 -0.22 -1.00 -10.68
CA ASP A 43 -1.00 -1.75 -11.67
C ASP A 43 -0.73 -3.26 -11.59
N ALA A 44 0.52 -3.66 -11.33
CA ALA A 44 0.86 -5.07 -11.19
C ALA A 44 0.17 -5.70 -9.96
N VAL A 45 0.20 -5.01 -8.80
CA VAL A 45 -0.47 -5.48 -7.58
C VAL A 45 -1.99 -5.50 -7.76
N ARG A 46 -2.57 -4.47 -8.38
CA ARG A 46 -4.01 -4.41 -8.70
C ARG A 46 -4.44 -5.60 -9.57
N ALA A 47 -3.73 -5.85 -10.67
CA ALA A 47 -4.03 -6.96 -11.56
C ALA A 47 -3.94 -8.33 -10.85
N HIS A 48 -3.02 -8.47 -9.90
CA HIS A 48 -2.92 -9.67 -9.06
C HIS A 48 -4.13 -9.82 -8.11
N LEU A 49 -4.53 -8.74 -7.42
CA LEU A 49 -5.69 -8.75 -6.52
C LEU A 49 -6.99 -9.08 -7.26
N ASP A 50 -7.16 -8.55 -8.48
CA ASP A 50 -8.33 -8.83 -9.34
C ASP A 50 -8.36 -10.30 -9.80
N ALA A 51 -7.20 -10.91 -10.04
CA ALA A 51 -7.08 -12.30 -10.48
C ALA A 51 -7.11 -13.31 -9.31
N CYS A 52 -6.93 -12.87 -8.07
CA CYS A 52 -6.74 -13.74 -6.91
C CYS A 52 -7.68 -13.44 -5.75
N ALA A 53 -8.74 -14.23 -5.66
CA ALA A 53 -9.70 -14.12 -4.56
C ALA A 53 -9.08 -14.31 -3.16
N GLU A 54 -7.97 -15.04 -3.04
CA GLU A 54 -7.33 -15.23 -1.73
C GLU A 54 -6.52 -14.00 -1.29
N CYS A 55 -5.72 -13.42 -2.19
CA CYS A 55 -5.01 -12.18 -1.89
C CYS A 55 -5.98 -11.02 -1.69
N LEU A 56 -7.08 -10.97 -2.45
CA LEU A 56 -8.15 -9.97 -2.26
C LEU A 56 -8.76 -10.06 -0.85
N ARG A 57 -9.07 -11.27 -0.36
CA ARG A 57 -9.60 -11.43 1.02
C ARG A 57 -8.63 -10.94 2.08
N LYS A 58 -7.31 -11.15 1.90
CA LYS A 58 -6.28 -10.66 2.83
C LYS A 58 -6.19 -9.14 2.78
N PHE A 59 -6.17 -8.57 1.59
CA PHE A 59 -6.21 -7.12 1.37
C PHE A 59 -7.42 -6.46 2.03
N ASP A 60 -8.62 -7.04 1.91
CA ASP A 60 -9.83 -6.51 2.55
C ASP A 60 -9.72 -6.50 4.07
N LEU A 61 -9.11 -7.55 4.65
CA LEU A 61 -8.83 -7.58 6.09
C LEU A 61 -7.88 -6.46 6.51
N ASP A 62 -6.78 -6.28 5.79
CA ASP A 62 -5.79 -5.24 6.09
C ASP A 62 -6.40 -3.83 5.94
N GLN A 63 -7.26 -3.61 4.93
CA GLN A 63 -8.04 -2.38 4.80
C GLN A 63 -8.94 -2.13 6.01
N MET A 64 -9.66 -3.14 6.47
CA MET A 64 -10.52 -3.01 7.65
C MET A 64 -9.71 -2.69 8.90
N VAL A 65 -8.55 -3.33 9.08
CA VAL A 65 -7.64 -3.03 10.21
C VAL A 65 -7.17 -1.57 10.13
N LYS A 66 -6.70 -1.11 8.98
CA LYS A 66 -6.28 0.28 8.77
C LYS A 66 -7.42 1.27 9.06
N PHE A 67 -8.64 0.95 8.65
CA PHE A 67 -9.83 1.76 8.96
C PHE A 67 -10.11 1.84 10.47
N VAL A 68 -10.07 0.70 11.17
CA VAL A 68 -10.30 0.64 12.62
C VAL A 68 -9.22 1.41 13.38
N VAL A 69 -7.95 1.27 13.00
CA VAL A 69 -6.84 2.04 13.58
C VAL A 69 -7.08 3.53 13.38
N LYS A 70 -7.37 3.97 12.15
CA LYS A 70 -7.64 5.37 11.83
C LYS A 70 -8.82 5.93 12.63
N ARG A 71 -9.88 5.14 12.85
CA ARG A 71 -11.05 5.54 13.66
C ARG A 71 -10.72 5.65 15.14
N SER A 72 -9.82 4.79 15.63
CA SER A 72 -9.47 4.71 17.05
C SER A 72 -8.43 5.75 17.46
N CYS A 73 -7.68 6.29 16.50
CA CYS A 73 -6.82 7.45 16.71
C CYS A 73 -7.66 8.74 16.68
N GLU A 74 -7.59 9.53 17.75
CA GLU A 74 -8.21 10.85 17.78
C GLU A 74 -7.51 11.77 16.77
N PRO A 75 -8.26 12.37 15.80
CA PRO A 75 -7.63 13.23 14.81
C PRO A 75 -7.12 14.50 15.47
N VAL A 76 -5.80 14.59 15.65
CA VAL A 76 -5.16 15.82 16.08
C VAL A 76 -5.27 16.84 14.94
N ALA A 77 -6.00 17.92 15.18
CA ALA A 77 -6.10 19.01 14.22
C ALA A 77 -4.71 19.60 13.96
N ALA A 78 -4.32 19.66 12.68
CA ALA A 78 -3.09 20.33 12.30
C ALA A 78 -3.15 21.81 12.76
N PRO A 79 -2.09 22.34 13.38
CA PRO A 79 -2.03 23.75 13.77
C PRO A 79 -2.35 24.70 12.61
N SER A 80 -3.18 25.71 12.85
CA SER A 80 -3.65 26.66 11.82
C SER A 80 -2.50 27.36 11.09
N HIS A 81 -1.40 27.67 11.79
CA HIS A 81 -0.22 28.29 11.20
C HIS A 81 0.45 27.42 10.12
N LEU A 82 0.47 26.09 10.30
CA LEU A 82 1.01 25.18 9.29
C LEU A 82 0.16 25.22 8.03
N ARG A 83 -1.17 25.17 8.17
CA ARG A 83 -2.08 25.27 7.02
C ARG A 83 -1.87 26.58 6.27
N THR A 84 -1.80 27.71 6.98
CA THR A 84 -1.53 29.03 6.36
C THR A 84 -0.20 29.02 5.61
N THR A 85 0.86 28.47 6.21
CA THR A 85 2.20 28.41 5.62
C THR A 85 2.21 27.56 4.35
N ILE A 86 1.56 26.39 4.37
CA ILE A 86 1.46 25.48 3.22
C ILE A 86 0.70 26.16 2.08
N VAL A 87 -0.47 26.74 2.35
CA VAL A 87 -1.28 27.42 1.34
C VAL A 87 -0.52 28.60 0.72
N GLN A 88 0.20 29.38 1.53
CA GLN A 88 1.02 30.48 1.04
C GLN A 88 2.13 29.99 0.11
N ARG A 89 2.88 28.95 0.50
CA ARG A 89 3.95 28.38 -0.33
C ARG A 89 3.41 27.81 -1.64
N LEU A 90 2.31 27.08 -1.60
CA LEU A 90 1.66 26.54 -2.80
C LEU A 90 1.17 27.66 -3.74
N THR A 91 0.67 28.76 -3.19
CA THR A 91 0.23 29.92 -3.99
C THR A 91 1.40 30.56 -4.74
N VAL A 92 2.52 30.78 -4.06
CA VAL A 92 3.74 31.33 -4.66
C VAL A 92 4.28 30.41 -5.75
N MET A 93 4.44 29.12 -5.45
CA MET A 93 4.92 28.14 -6.44
C MET A 93 4.03 28.07 -7.67
N ARG A 94 2.70 28.20 -7.50
CA ARG A 94 1.79 28.21 -8.64
C ARG A 94 1.98 29.43 -9.52
N MET A 95 2.16 30.62 -8.93
CA MET A 95 2.47 31.84 -9.69
C MET A 95 3.81 31.72 -10.45
N GLU A 96 4.82 31.09 -9.85
CA GLU A 96 6.14 30.87 -10.50
C GLU A 96 6.09 29.86 -11.66
N LEU A 97 5.07 29.01 -11.74
CA LEU A 97 4.88 28.04 -12.84
C LEU A 97 4.01 28.59 -13.98
N ASP A 98 3.24 29.65 -13.72
CA ASP A 98 2.34 30.29 -14.69
C ASP A 98 3.05 31.43 -15.49
N ASP A 99 4.28 31.81 -15.14
CA ASP A 99 5.21 32.71 -15.86
C ASP A 99 6.25 31.91 -16.69
#